data_AF-A0A0G2I8R9-F1
#
_entry.id   AF-A0A0G2I8R9-F1
#
_cell.length_a   1.000
_cell.length_b   1.000
_cell.length_c   1.000
_cell.angle_alpha   90.00
_cell.angle_beta   90.00
_cell.angle_gamma   90.00
#
_symmetry.space_group_name_H-M   'P 1'
#
loop_
_entity.id
_entity.type
_entity.pdbx_description
1 polymer ?
#
loop_
_entity_poly.entity_id
_entity_poly.type
_entity_poly.pdbx_seq_one_letter_code
_entity_poly.pdbx_strand_id
1 'polypeptide(L)'
;MAPKQNKRKRPTSPKTPTRKSIRLAALQREEQEEAVPNPLSKTRGISILSTESGDETWEVLSSQATDRINKYIQADRRHDDKVIPTLLAFLKWLPDGGKTSFARDILNSNNDDELHAVFWNLVTGLLYPMKTTSGNTSVFSPPHEKRKSNAEVVAASLPAPQRRDLGFRKACLRRDSYKCVVTRQMDTKHWVKQGRPSGVPFGDLEAAHIIPFAYASWNDRPSMNVSKAWELLYRCFPTIRRAGVSIEDINDPSNGIMLRSSIHCEFGKFRCAFVATETPHIYTFKTFSLFPSDQHAFLPTDGIVTMQQAIDSEDVNLPSPMFLDCHHRIAEVLNASGMGEVIENLIREWEDIKIYESHGSLDPLGRSDVSRILETALWQRVCG
;
A
#
# COMPACT_ATOMS: atom_id res chain seq x y z
N MET A 1 88.16 -20.82 12.93
CA MET A 1 87.30 -21.34 14.02
C MET A 1 85.98 -21.81 13.42
N ALA A 2 85.68 -23.09 13.60
CA ALA A 2 84.47 -23.77 13.13
C ALA A 2 83.27 -23.52 14.10
N PRO A 3 82.08 -24.14 13.92
CA PRO A 3 80.85 -23.46 13.49
C PRO A 3 79.76 -23.39 14.58
N LYS A 4 78.77 -22.50 14.44
CA LYS A 4 77.52 -22.56 15.23
C LYS A 4 76.43 -23.27 14.41
N GLN A 5 76.14 -24.51 14.80
CA GLN A 5 75.08 -25.35 14.25
C GLN A 5 73.70 -25.00 14.78
N ASN A 6 72.73 -25.16 13.88
CA ASN A 6 71.28 -25.13 14.03
C ASN A 6 70.75 -25.90 15.24
N LYS A 7 69.79 -25.30 15.97
CA LYS A 7 68.80 -26.06 16.75
C LYS A 7 67.45 -26.05 16.05
N ARG A 8 67.05 -27.25 15.61
CA ARG A 8 65.74 -27.63 15.06
C ARG A 8 64.59 -27.19 15.96
N LYS A 9 63.59 -26.52 15.38
CA LYS A 9 62.27 -26.29 15.97
C LYS A 9 61.47 -27.61 15.97
N ARG A 10 60.87 -27.95 17.13
CA ARG A 10 59.89 -29.04 17.27
C ARG A 10 58.55 -28.63 16.62
N PRO A 11 57.80 -29.57 16.02
CA PRO A 11 56.45 -29.29 15.54
C PRO A 11 55.47 -29.28 16.72
N THR A 12 54.75 -28.19 16.91
CA THR A 12 53.60 -28.13 17.82
C THR A 12 52.33 -28.48 17.05
N SER A 13 51.74 -29.60 17.42
CA SER A 13 50.41 -30.06 17.01
C SER A 13 49.34 -28.97 17.24
N PRO A 14 48.34 -28.82 16.36
CA PRO A 14 47.26 -27.87 16.59
C PRO A 14 46.38 -28.37 17.75
N LYS A 15 46.27 -27.55 18.80
CA LYS A 15 45.32 -27.76 19.89
C LYS A 15 43.91 -27.56 19.36
N THR A 16 43.08 -28.58 19.53
CA THR A 16 41.62 -28.50 19.34
C THR A 16 41.04 -27.40 20.25
N PRO A 17 40.15 -26.53 19.76
CA PRO A 17 39.62 -25.45 20.59
C PRO A 17 38.68 -26.02 21.65
N THR A 18 38.92 -25.64 22.92
CA THR A 18 38.04 -26.00 24.03
C THR A 18 36.69 -25.30 23.90
N ARG A 19 35.63 -25.93 24.43
CA ARG A 19 34.20 -25.57 24.36
C ARG A 19 33.84 -24.11 24.70
N LYS A 20 34.76 -23.32 25.28
CA LYS A 20 34.61 -21.88 25.55
C LYS A 20 35.00 -20.98 24.36
N SER A 21 35.88 -21.43 23.47
CA SER A 21 36.32 -20.66 22.29
C SER A 21 35.33 -20.69 21.12
N ILE A 22 34.54 -21.76 21.00
CA ILE A 22 33.41 -21.84 20.05
C ILE A 22 32.30 -20.86 20.46
N ARG A 23 32.10 -20.63 21.77
CA ARG A 23 31.11 -19.65 22.27
C ARG A 23 31.48 -18.20 21.94
N LEU A 24 32.76 -17.84 21.98
CA LEU A 24 33.21 -16.48 21.63
C LEU A 24 33.20 -16.24 20.11
N ALA A 25 33.49 -17.27 19.30
CA ALA A 25 33.37 -17.18 17.84
C ALA A 25 31.91 -17.20 17.34
N ALA A 26 30.98 -17.82 18.08
CA ALA A 26 29.54 -17.74 17.82
C ALA A 26 29.00 -16.36 18.20
N LEU A 27 29.41 -15.80 19.34
CA LEU A 27 29.01 -14.46 19.78
C LEU A 27 29.55 -13.34 18.85
N GLN A 28 30.72 -13.53 18.23
CA GLN A 28 31.25 -12.56 17.25
C GLN A 28 30.69 -12.74 15.83
N ARG A 29 29.98 -13.84 15.53
CA ARG A 29 29.23 -14.00 14.27
C ARG A 29 27.80 -13.49 14.38
N GLU A 30 27.24 -13.44 15.57
CA GLU A 30 25.92 -12.83 15.84
C GLU A 30 25.98 -11.29 15.90
N GLU A 31 27.16 -10.68 16.01
CA GLU A 31 27.35 -9.21 15.99
C GLU A 31 27.58 -8.61 14.58
N GLN A 32 27.45 -9.40 13.50
CA GLN A 32 27.56 -8.92 12.10
C GLN A 32 26.30 -9.10 11.24
N GLU A 33 25.17 -9.50 11.81
CA GLU A 33 23.87 -9.24 11.19
C GLU A 33 23.38 -7.87 11.66
N GLU A 34 23.66 -6.83 10.85
CA GLU A 34 23.06 -5.51 11.02
C GLU A 34 21.54 -5.63 11.02
N ALA A 35 20.96 -5.66 12.22
CA ALA A 35 19.55 -5.40 12.43
C ALA A 35 19.27 -3.97 11.97
N VAL A 36 18.60 -3.84 10.82
CA VAL A 36 17.95 -2.60 10.40
C VAL A 36 17.06 -2.14 11.57
N PRO A 37 17.25 -0.92 12.10
CA PRO A 37 16.45 -0.46 13.21
C PRO A 37 14.99 -0.38 12.76
N ASN A 38 14.10 -0.93 13.57
CA ASN A 38 12.65 -0.92 13.34
C ASN A 38 12.04 0.22 14.18
N PRO A 39 11.93 1.46 13.65
CA PRO A 39 11.11 2.47 14.30
C PRO A 39 9.66 2.12 13.98
N LEU A 40 8.85 1.91 15.03
CA LEU A 40 7.37 1.74 15.09
C LEU A 40 6.98 0.50 15.92
N SER A 41 7.34 0.49 17.20
CA SER A 41 6.77 -0.45 18.18
C SER A 41 5.93 0.32 19.21
N LYS A 42 4.70 0.64 18.85
CA LYS A 42 3.64 1.04 19.80
C LYS A 42 2.42 0.13 19.63
N THR A 43 2.54 -1.14 19.99
CA THR A 43 1.41 -2.07 20.02
C THR A 43 0.62 -1.92 21.33
N ARG A 44 -0.52 -1.23 21.28
CA ARG A 44 -1.60 -1.41 22.28
C ARG A 44 -2.94 -1.53 21.54
N GLY A 45 -3.41 -2.77 21.33
CA GLY A 45 -4.79 -3.08 20.94
C GLY A 45 -4.99 -4.04 19.76
N ILE A 46 -4.20 -3.95 18.69
CA ILE A 46 -4.48 -4.61 17.40
C ILE A 46 -3.90 -6.04 17.30
N SER A 47 -3.04 -6.45 18.24
CA SER A 47 -2.38 -7.78 18.28
C SER A 47 -3.36 -8.97 18.43
N ILE A 48 -4.65 -8.70 18.69
CA ILE A 48 -5.71 -9.70 18.86
C ILE A 48 -6.26 -10.20 17.51
N LEU A 49 -6.01 -9.48 16.40
CA LEU A 49 -6.38 -9.94 15.05
C LEU A 49 -5.46 -11.10 14.63
N SER A 50 -5.79 -12.32 15.05
CA SER A 50 -5.01 -13.52 14.73
C SER A 50 -5.06 -13.82 13.23
N THR A 51 -3.90 -14.19 12.67
CA THR A 51 -3.85 -14.79 11.33
C THR A 51 -4.28 -16.25 11.49
N GLU A 52 -5.38 -16.63 10.87
CA GLU A 52 -5.93 -17.98 11.02
C GLU A 52 -4.91 -19.04 10.57
N SER A 53 -4.53 -19.93 11.49
CA SER A 53 -3.78 -21.16 11.21
C SER A 53 -4.79 -22.28 10.94
N GLY A 54 -4.72 -22.85 9.74
CA GLY A 54 -5.44 -24.07 9.38
C GLY A 54 -4.45 -25.04 8.76
N ASP A 55 -4.72 -26.34 8.86
CA ASP A 55 -3.81 -27.40 8.44
C ASP A 55 -3.79 -27.63 6.92
N GLU A 56 -4.68 -26.95 6.17
CA GLU A 56 -4.80 -27.04 4.72
C GLU A 56 -3.63 -26.33 4.01
N THR A 57 -3.07 -26.99 2.99
CA THR A 57 -2.02 -26.36 2.17
C THR A 57 -2.62 -25.26 1.30
N TRP A 58 -1.80 -24.25 0.97
CA TRP A 58 -2.22 -23.13 0.13
C TRP A 58 -2.72 -23.58 -1.24
N GLU A 59 -2.13 -24.64 -1.81
CA GLU A 59 -2.51 -25.18 -3.12
C GLU A 59 -3.96 -25.69 -3.10
N VAL A 60 -4.36 -26.41 -2.06
CA VAL A 60 -5.73 -26.92 -1.90
C VAL A 60 -6.70 -25.75 -1.68
N LEU A 61 -6.36 -24.86 -0.74
CA LEU A 61 -7.20 -23.72 -0.38
C LEU A 61 -7.45 -22.79 -1.58
N SER A 62 -6.40 -22.48 -2.34
CA SER A 62 -6.49 -21.64 -3.53
C SER A 62 -7.26 -22.29 -4.67
N SER A 63 -7.10 -23.60 -4.89
CA SER A 63 -7.88 -24.34 -5.89
C SER A 63 -9.37 -24.30 -5.56
N GLN A 64 -9.74 -24.62 -4.32
CA GLN A 64 -11.15 -24.62 -3.90
C GLN A 64 -11.77 -23.23 -3.96
N ALA A 65 -11.04 -22.19 -3.53
CA ALA A 65 -11.52 -20.81 -3.62
C ALA A 65 -11.70 -20.37 -5.08
N THR A 66 -10.78 -20.75 -5.96
CA THR A 66 -10.88 -20.49 -7.41
C THR A 66 -12.13 -21.16 -7.99
N ASP A 67 -12.37 -22.43 -7.66
CA ASP A 67 -13.55 -23.16 -8.11
C ASP A 67 -14.85 -22.54 -7.60
N ARG A 68 -14.87 -22.08 -6.34
CA ARG A 68 -16.03 -21.37 -5.76
C ARG A 68 -16.31 -20.06 -6.48
N ILE A 69 -15.28 -19.28 -6.81
CA ILE A 69 -15.41 -18.01 -7.55
C ILE A 69 -15.93 -18.25 -8.97
N ASN A 70 -15.38 -19.24 -9.68
CA ASN A 70 -15.77 -19.52 -11.07
C ASN A 70 -17.20 -20.06 -11.20
N LYS A 71 -17.80 -20.55 -10.11
CA LYS A 71 -19.19 -21.00 -10.05
C LYS A 71 -20.18 -19.89 -9.72
N TYR A 72 -19.71 -18.66 -9.50
CA TYR A 72 -20.59 -17.51 -9.21
C TYR A 72 -21.60 -17.30 -10.33
N ILE A 73 -22.88 -17.28 -9.97
CA ILE A 73 -23.99 -17.02 -10.87
C ILE A 73 -24.37 -15.54 -10.78
N GLN A 74 -24.27 -14.84 -11.90
CA GLN A 74 -24.66 -13.43 -11.99
C GLN A 74 -26.16 -13.27 -11.77
N ALA A 75 -26.55 -12.21 -11.05
CA ALA A 75 -27.93 -11.88 -10.74
C ALA A 75 -28.36 -10.56 -11.40
N ASP A 76 -27.67 -10.17 -12.48
CA ASP A 76 -27.86 -8.91 -13.24
C ASP A 76 -27.70 -7.65 -12.35
N ARG A 77 -26.80 -7.72 -11.36
CA ARG A 77 -26.49 -6.56 -10.51
C ARG A 77 -25.45 -5.68 -11.17
N ARG A 78 -25.41 -4.43 -10.73
CA ARG A 78 -24.46 -3.44 -11.24
C ARG A 78 -23.02 -3.94 -11.00
N HIS A 79 -22.24 -4.03 -12.08
CA HIS A 79 -20.86 -4.53 -12.08
C HIS A 79 -20.69 -6.02 -11.70
N ASP A 80 -21.73 -6.86 -11.85
CA ASP A 80 -21.62 -8.32 -11.69
C ASP A 80 -20.56 -8.95 -12.61
N ASP A 81 -20.32 -8.35 -13.78
CA ASP A 81 -19.26 -8.74 -14.71
C ASP A 81 -17.86 -8.62 -14.09
N LYS A 82 -17.72 -7.83 -13.01
CA LYS A 82 -16.45 -7.60 -12.31
C LYS A 82 -16.20 -8.50 -11.12
N VAL A 83 -17.19 -9.25 -10.64
CA VAL A 83 -17.06 -10.08 -9.42
C VAL A 83 -15.96 -11.13 -9.61
N ILE A 84 -16.09 -12.01 -10.61
CA ILE A 84 -15.12 -13.07 -10.90
C ILE A 84 -13.71 -12.51 -11.14
N PRO A 85 -13.47 -11.58 -12.09
CA PRO A 85 -12.11 -11.12 -12.37
C PRO A 85 -11.48 -10.39 -11.17
N THR A 86 -12.26 -9.69 -10.35
CA THR A 86 -11.75 -9.00 -9.15
C THR A 86 -11.35 -9.98 -8.06
N LEU A 87 -12.21 -10.96 -7.74
CA LEU A 87 -11.92 -11.94 -6.69
C LEU A 87 -10.72 -12.83 -7.09
N LEU A 88 -10.63 -13.25 -8.36
CA LEU A 88 -9.45 -13.98 -8.86
C LEU A 88 -8.18 -13.13 -8.80
N ALA A 89 -8.27 -11.84 -9.12
CA ALA A 89 -7.12 -10.93 -9.02
C ALA A 89 -6.63 -10.79 -7.58
N PHE A 90 -7.54 -10.65 -6.60
CA PHE A 90 -7.18 -10.65 -5.17
C PHE A 90 -6.49 -11.96 -4.76
N LEU A 91 -7.03 -13.11 -5.16
CA LEU A 91 -6.45 -14.41 -4.82
C LEU A 91 -5.03 -14.58 -5.37
N LYS A 92 -4.79 -14.06 -6.57
CA LYS A 92 -3.49 -14.09 -7.25
C LYS A 92 -2.48 -13.15 -6.61
N TRP A 93 -2.90 -11.92 -6.31
CA TRP A 93 -1.96 -10.84 -6.04
C TRP A 93 -1.76 -10.52 -4.57
N LEU A 94 -2.70 -10.83 -3.66
CA LEU A 94 -2.50 -10.55 -2.24
C LEU A 94 -1.25 -11.23 -1.67
N PRO A 95 -0.56 -10.62 -0.69
CA PRO A 95 0.59 -11.21 -0.04
C PRO A 95 0.19 -12.43 0.82
N ASP A 96 1.20 -13.19 1.24
CA ASP A 96 1.03 -14.34 2.14
C ASP A 96 0.30 -13.95 3.44
N GLY A 97 -0.55 -14.85 3.93
CA GLY A 97 -1.48 -14.59 5.02
C GLY A 97 -2.71 -13.78 4.58
N GLY A 98 -2.54 -12.74 3.75
CA GLY A 98 -3.64 -11.99 3.16
C GLY A 98 -4.46 -12.84 2.20
N LYS A 99 -3.78 -13.49 1.24
CA LYS A 99 -4.40 -14.43 0.29
C LYS A 99 -5.06 -15.62 0.98
N THR A 100 -4.47 -16.13 2.06
CA THR A 100 -5.03 -17.22 2.87
C THR A 100 -6.30 -16.79 3.60
N SER A 101 -6.28 -15.63 4.26
CA SER A 101 -7.44 -15.07 4.94
C SER A 101 -8.58 -14.80 3.96
N PHE A 102 -8.26 -14.29 2.77
CA PHE A 102 -9.23 -14.03 1.72
C PHE A 102 -9.84 -15.31 1.15
N ALA A 103 -9.02 -16.33 0.84
CA ALA A 103 -9.52 -17.61 0.34
C ALA A 103 -10.50 -18.26 1.32
N ARG A 104 -10.29 -18.13 2.63
CA ARG A 104 -11.26 -18.61 3.64
C ARG A 104 -12.56 -17.81 3.65
N ASP A 105 -12.53 -16.49 3.45
CA ASP A 105 -13.76 -15.70 3.30
C ASP A 105 -14.58 -16.19 2.09
N ILE A 106 -13.91 -16.52 0.99
CA ILE A 106 -14.56 -17.10 -0.20
C ILE A 106 -15.21 -18.46 0.12
N LEU A 107 -14.50 -19.36 0.79
CA LEU A 107 -15.01 -20.70 1.10
C LEU A 107 -16.10 -20.69 2.18
N ASN A 108 -16.06 -19.72 3.09
CA ASN A 108 -17.09 -19.53 4.11
C ASN A 108 -18.35 -18.83 3.57
N SER A 109 -18.38 -18.47 2.28
CA SER A 109 -19.55 -17.85 1.64
C SER A 109 -20.54 -18.94 1.19
N ASN A 110 -21.69 -19.02 1.85
CA ASN A 110 -22.69 -20.08 1.65
C ASN A 110 -23.44 -20.00 0.31
N ASN A 111 -23.53 -18.80 -0.26
CA ASN A 111 -24.27 -18.52 -1.49
C ASN A 111 -23.61 -17.36 -2.25
N ASP A 112 -24.12 -17.05 -3.44
CA ASP A 112 -23.57 -16.00 -4.30
C ASP A 112 -23.85 -14.58 -3.79
N ASP A 113 -24.85 -14.40 -2.92
CA ASP A 113 -25.09 -13.10 -2.28
C ASP A 113 -24.01 -12.76 -1.26
N GLU A 114 -23.59 -13.74 -0.46
CA GLU A 114 -22.46 -13.60 0.45
C GLU A 114 -21.16 -13.36 -0.32
N LEU A 115 -20.95 -14.05 -1.44
CA LEU A 115 -19.76 -13.87 -2.27
C LEU A 115 -19.73 -12.47 -2.92
N HIS A 116 -20.88 -11.98 -3.38
CA HIS A 116 -21.07 -10.62 -3.88
C HIS A 116 -20.80 -9.57 -2.77
N ALA A 117 -21.25 -9.84 -1.53
CA ALA A 117 -20.95 -9.00 -0.38
C ALA A 117 -19.45 -8.98 -0.04
N VAL A 118 -18.73 -10.11 -0.17
CA VAL A 118 -17.25 -10.14 -0.05
C VAL A 118 -16.62 -9.22 -1.11
N PHE A 119 -17.06 -9.32 -2.35
CA PHE A 119 -16.58 -8.48 -3.45
C PHE A 119 -16.75 -6.98 -3.13
N TRP A 120 -17.97 -6.53 -2.78
CA TRP A 120 -18.19 -5.12 -2.48
C TRP A 120 -17.52 -4.65 -1.19
N ASN A 121 -17.36 -5.51 -0.19
CA ASN A 121 -16.58 -5.20 1.00
C ASN A 121 -15.13 -4.86 0.64
N LEU A 122 -14.48 -5.64 -0.24
CA LEU A 122 -13.13 -5.37 -0.72
C LEU A 122 -13.06 -4.11 -1.60
N VAL A 123 -14.01 -3.94 -2.52
CA VAL A 123 -14.03 -2.78 -3.41
C VAL A 123 -14.20 -1.48 -2.61
N THR A 124 -15.20 -1.43 -1.72
CA THR A 124 -15.53 -0.20 -0.99
C THR A 124 -14.59 0.07 0.19
N GLY A 125 -14.03 -0.97 0.82
CA GLY A 125 -13.18 -0.81 2.01
C GLY A 125 -11.68 -0.92 1.77
N LEU A 126 -11.24 -1.32 0.57
CA LEU A 126 -9.82 -1.38 0.23
C LEU A 126 -9.52 -0.66 -1.08
N LEU A 127 -10.12 -1.07 -2.21
CA LEU A 127 -9.76 -0.51 -3.52
C LEU A 127 -10.13 0.96 -3.66
N TYR A 128 -11.33 1.34 -3.23
CA TYR A 128 -11.80 2.72 -3.33
C TYR A 128 -11.04 3.68 -2.40
N PRO A 129 -10.87 3.40 -1.09
CA PRO A 129 -10.05 4.21 -0.19
C PRO A 129 -8.62 4.42 -0.71
N MET A 130 -8.05 3.40 -1.37
CA MET A 130 -6.71 3.48 -1.96
C MET A 130 -6.65 4.45 -3.15
N LYS A 131 -7.74 4.64 -3.90
CA LYS A 131 -7.79 5.57 -5.06
C LYS A 131 -8.30 6.97 -4.72
N THR A 132 -9.13 7.12 -3.70
CA THR A 132 -9.79 8.40 -3.42
C THR A 132 -8.91 9.35 -2.60
N THR A 133 -9.07 10.65 -2.85
CA THR A 133 -8.48 11.71 -2.01
C THR A 133 -9.46 12.19 -0.93
N SER A 134 -10.70 11.69 -0.94
CA SER A 134 -11.77 12.08 -0.02
C SER A 134 -11.84 11.17 1.21
N GLY A 135 -11.96 11.75 2.40
CA GLY A 135 -12.18 11.02 3.65
C GLY A 135 -13.59 10.44 3.82
N ASN A 136 -14.54 10.79 2.93
CA ASN A 136 -15.95 10.39 3.04
C ASN A 136 -16.23 9.07 2.31
N THR A 137 -15.67 7.97 2.80
CA THR A 137 -15.92 6.63 2.23
C THR A 137 -16.94 5.84 3.07
N SER A 138 -17.96 5.28 2.41
CA SER A 138 -18.86 4.26 2.96
C SER A 138 -18.31 2.87 2.63
N VAL A 139 -18.19 1.99 3.64
CA VAL A 139 -17.64 0.63 3.47
C VAL A 139 -18.73 -0.39 3.71
N PHE A 140 -18.94 -1.26 2.71
CA PHE A 140 -19.90 -2.35 2.78
C PHE A 140 -19.61 -3.24 3.98
N SER A 141 -20.64 -3.72 4.67
CA SER A 141 -20.45 -4.56 5.85
C SER A 141 -19.86 -5.91 5.44
N PRO A 142 -18.86 -6.43 6.16
CA PRO A 142 -18.33 -7.74 5.84
C PRO A 142 -19.42 -8.80 6.11
N PRO A 143 -19.56 -9.82 5.24
CA PRO A 143 -20.62 -10.82 5.39
C PRO A 143 -20.39 -11.74 6.60
N HIS A 144 -19.13 -11.96 6.99
CA HIS A 144 -18.79 -12.87 8.09
C HIS A 144 -18.76 -12.15 9.46
N GLU A 145 -19.43 -12.72 10.46
CA GLU A 145 -19.52 -12.17 11.82
C GLU A 145 -18.15 -11.90 12.46
N LYS A 146 -17.20 -12.81 12.29
CA LYS A 146 -15.84 -12.62 12.79
C LYS A 146 -15.18 -11.33 12.28
N ARG A 147 -15.43 -10.97 11.01
CA ARG A 147 -14.88 -9.74 10.40
C ARG A 147 -15.57 -8.49 10.96
N LYS A 148 -16.86 -8.59 11.32
CA LYS A 148 -17.57 -7.51 12.03
C LYS A 148 -16.95 -7.28 13.41
N SER A 149 -16.74 -8.33 14.19
CA SER A 149 -16.06 -8.23 15.50
C SER A 149 -14.63 -7.68 15.39
N ASN A 150 -13.87 -8.08 14.36
CA ASN A 150 -12.55 -7.51 14.09
C ASN A 150 -12.60 -5.99 13.85
N ALA A 151 -13.57 -5.52 13.06
CA ALA A 151 -13.73 -4.09 12.79
C ALA A 151 -14.12 -3.30 14.05
N GLU A 152 -14.86 -3.91 14.98
CA GLU A 152 -15.16 -3.31 16.29
C GLU A 152 -13.91 -3.20 17.17
N VAL A 153 -13.04 -4.21 17.18
CA VAL A 153 -11.76 -4.16 17.87
C VAL A 153 -10.88 -3.03 17.31
N VAL A 154 -10.82 -2.89 15.98
CA VAL A 154 -10.12 -1.77 15.35
C VAL A 154 -10.74 -0.45 15.79
N ALA A 155 -12.08 -0.31 15.72
CA ALA A 155 -12.81 0.90 16.10
C ALA A 155 -12.50 1.35 17.54
N ALA A 156 -12.43 0.42 18.49
CA ALA A 156 -12.11 0.69 19.89
C ALA A 156 -10.68 1.21 20.11
N SER A 157 -9.78 0.98 19.14
CA SER A 157 -8.37 1.40 19.18
C SER A 157 -8.05 2.59 18.28
N LEU A 158 -9.03 3.14 17.54
CA LEU A 158 -8.76 4.21 16.59
C LEU A 158 -8.43 5.52 17.31
N PRO A 159 -7.27 6.15 16.99
CA PRO A 159 -6.92 7.46 17.51
C PRO A 159 -7.70 8.57 16.78
N ALA A 160 -7.42 9.83 17.15
CA ALA A 160 -8.00 11.00 16.50
C ALA A 160 -7.60 11.10 15.01
N PRO A 161 -8.44 11.72 14.16
CA PRO A 161 -8.11 11.94 12.76
C PRO A 161 -6.86 12.81 12.61
N GLN A 162 -6.10 12.55 11.55
CA GLN A 162 -4.94 13.35 11.19
C GLN A 162 -5.35 14.57 10.34
N ARG A 163 -4.49 15.59 10.36
CA ARG A 163 -4.54 16.73 9.44
C ARG A 163 -3.35 16.67 8.49
N ARG A 164 -3.48 17.28 7.32
CA ARG A 164 -2.36 17.38 6.38
C ARG A 164 -1.23 18.17 7.05
N ASP A 165 -0.06 17.57 7.10
CA ASP A 165 1.12 18.17 7.71
C ASP A 165 2.02 18.79 6.65
N LEU A 166 2.37 20.08 6.84
CA LEU A 166 3.35 20.76 5.99
C LEU A 166 4.78 20.23 6.24
N GLY A 167 5.05 19.66 7.42
CA GLY A 167 6.29 18.99 7.79
C GLY A 167 6.56 17.77 6.90
N PHE A 168 5.55 16.94 6.65
CA PHE A 168 5.62 15.78 5.75
C PHE A 168 6.25 16.09 4.39
N ARG A 169 5.74 17.12 3.68
CA ARG A 169 6.28 17.49 2.36
C ARG A 169 7.74 17.98 2.46
N LYS A 170 8.06 18.78 3.49
CA LYS A 170 9.41 19.31 3.69
C LYS A 170 10.41 18.18 3.98
N ALA A 171 10.02 17.22 4.80
CA ALA A 171 10.84 16.06 5.13
C ALA A 171 11.12 15.22 3.88
N CYS A 172 10.09 14.91 3.07
CA CYS A 172 10.27 14.16 1.82
C CYS A 172 11.17 14.92 0.82
N LEU A 173 11.02 16.24 0.68
CA LEU A 173 11.89 17.03 -0.20
C LEU A 173 13.35 16.97 0.25
N ARG A 174 13.60 17.14 1.56
CA ARG A 174 14.94 17.07 2.12
C ARG A 174 15.56 15.70 1.86
N ARG A 175 14.82 14.63 2.18
CA ARG A 175 15.24 13.24 1.97
C ARG A 175 15.57 12.94 0.51
N ASP A 176 14.73 13.39 -0.42
CA ASP A 176 14.85 13.04 -1.84
C ASP A 176 15.69 14.06 -2.63
N SER A 177 16.56 14.83 -1.95
CA SER A 177 17.45 15.83 -2.56
C SER A 177 16.73 16.87 -3.43
N TYR A 178 15.50 17.23 -3.06
CA TYR A 178 14.61 18.12 -3.83
C TYR A 178 14.37 17.64 -5.27
N LYS A 179 14.37 16.33 -5.50
CA LYS A 179 14.15 15.73 -6.82
C LYS A 179 12.99 14.73 -6.79
N CYS A 180 12.37 14.52 -7.94
CA CYS A 180 11.50 13.37 -8.14
C CYS A 180 12.34 12.10 -8.06
N VAL A 181 11.89 11.11 -7.28
CA VAL A 181 12.64 9.85 -7.14
C VAL A 181 12.67 9.03 -8.43
N VAL A 182 11.67 9.19 -9.30
CA VAL A 182 11.56 8.49 -10.60
C VAL A 182 12.31 9.25 -11.69
N THR A 183 11.90 10.48 -12.00
CA THR A 183 12.41 11.22 -13.17
C THR A 183 13.70 11.98 -12.88
N ARG A 184 14.11 12.05 -11.61
CA ARG A 184 15.26 12.83 -11.11
C ARG A 184 15.19 14.34 -11.37
N GLN A 185 14.08 14.85 -11.89
CA GLN A 185 13.85 16.29 -12.10
C GLN A 185 13.81 17.03 -10.75
N MET A 186 14.43 18.20 -10.70
CA MET A 186 14.52 19.04 -9.52
C MET A 186 13.22 19.83 -9.29
N ASP A 187 12.85 20.06 -8.02
CA ASP A 187 11.75 20.95 -7.64
C ASP A 187 11.96 22.35 -8.22
N THR A 188 10.95 22.87 -8.93
CA THR A 188 11.00 24.19 -9.58
C THR A 188 11.44 25.29 -8.62
N LYS A 189 10.94 25.32 -7.39
CA LYS A 189 11.28 26.37 -6.41
C LYS A 189 12.72 26.23 -5.96
N HIS A 190 13.20 25.01 -5.76
CA HIS A 190 14.60 24.74 -5.46
C HIS A 190 15.53 25.12 -6.62
N TRP A 191 15.16 24.77 -7.86
CA TRP A 191 15.91 25.13 -9.06
C TRP A 191 16.06 26.65 -9.24
N VAL A 192 14.98 27.41 -9.01
CA VAL A 192 15.04 28.89 -9.00
C VAL A 192 15.96 29.39 -7.89
N LYS A 193 15.88 28.82 -6.68
CA LYS A 193 16.74 29.19 -5.54
C LYS A 193 18.23 28.94 -5.82
N GLN A 194 18.57 27.92 -6.61
CA GLN A 194 19.94 27.59 -7.03
C GLN A 194 20.45 28.47 -8.19
N GLY A 195 19.71 29.51 -8.59
CA GLY A 195 20.15 30.43 -9.64
C GLY A 195 19.89 29.92 -11.06
N ARG A 196 18.89 29.05 -11.24
CA ARG A 196 18.46 28.55 -12.56
C ARG A 196 19.58 27.83 -13.33
N PRO A 197 20.19 26.77 -12.74
CA PRO A 197 21.30 26.07 -13.38
C PRO A 197 20.89 25.51 -14.75
N SER A 198 21.70 25.81 -15.77
CA SER A 198 21.50 25.35 -17.14
C SER A 198 21.66 23.83 -17.24
N GLY A 199 20.86 23.19 -18.10
CA GLY A 199 20.92 21.75 -18.36
C GLY A 199 20.40 20.86 -17.23
N VAL A 200 19.86 21.41 -16.14
CA VAL A 200 19.24 20.64 -15.05
C VAL A 200 17.72 20.58 -15.28
N PRO A 201 17.15 19.40 -15.58
CA PRO A 201 15.71 19.24 -15.70
C PRO A 201 15.00 19.57 -14.37
N PHE A 202 13.89 20.29 -14.46
CA PHE A 202 13.09 20.68 -13.30
C PHE A 202 11.59 20.54 -13.56
N GLY A 203 10.81 20.50 -12.49
CA GLY A 203 9.36 20.43 -12.53
C GLY A 203 8.73 20.53 -11.14
N ASP A 204 7.42 20.74 -11.10
CA ASP A 204 6.71 20.83 -9.84
C ASP A 204 6.62 19.45 -9.18
N LEU A 205 7.05 19.39 -7.91
CA LEU A 205 7.08 18.16 -7.12
C LEU A 205 6.04 18.16 -6.01
N GLU A 206 5.48 16.99 -5.79
CA GLU A 206 4.44 16.70 -4.80
C GLU A 206 4.88 15.52 -3.93
N ALA A 207 4.64 15.63 -2.62
CA ALA A 207 4.83 14.52 -1.71
C ALA A 207 3.58 13.65 -1.75
N ALA A 208 3.69 12.50 -2.39
CA ALA A 208 2.62 11.53 -2.50
C ALA A 208 2.59 10.65 -1.25
N HIS A 209 1.41 10.47 -0.66
CA HIS A 209 1.16 9.41 0.30
C HIS A 209 1.06 8.07 -0.45
N ILE A 210 1.73 7.03 0.04
CA ILE A 210 1.69 5.68 -0.56
C ILE A 210 0.39 4.97 -0.15
N ILE A 211 0.13 4.91 1.16
CA ILE A 211 -1.19 4.64 1.72
C ILE A 211 -1.92 5.98 1.85
N PRO A 212 -3.04 6.22 1.15
CA PRO A 212 -3.62 7.53 1.05
C PRO A 212 -4.05 8.13 2.38
N PHE A 213 -3.95 9.46 2.46
CA PHE A 213 -4.41 10.25 3.60
C PHE A 213 -5.90 10.04 3.94
N ALA A 214 -6.72 9.58 2.98
CA ALA A 214 -8.12 9.22 3.19
C ALA A 214 -8.32 8.18 4.32
N TYR A 215 -7.33 7.32 4.60
CA TYR A 215 -7.37 6.38 5.72
C TYR A 215 -7.28 7.03 7.11
N ALA A 216 -6.83 8.29 7.20
CA ALA A 216 -6.65 9.00 8.46
C ALA A 216 -7.49 10.28 8.60
N SER A 217 -8.39 10.58 7.66
CA SER A 217 -9.10 11.86 7.63
C SER A 217 -10.62 11.66 7.64
N TRP A 218 -11.29 12.24 8.63
CA TRP A 218 -12.75 12.33 8.73
C TRP A 218 -13.17 13.54 9.58
N ASN A 219 -14.40 14.01 9.39
CA ASN A 219 -14.88 15.28 9.99
C ASN A 219 -15.31 15.16 11.47
N ASP A 220 -16.03 14.09 11.84
CA ASP A 220 -16.64 13.98 13.18
C ASP A 220 -16.03 12.83 13.99
N ARG A 221 -16.72 11.69 14.05
CA ARG A 221 -16.25 10.45 14.70
C ARG A 221 -15.65 9.52 13.66
N PRO A 222 -14.69 8.64 14.03
CA PRO A 222 -14.29 7.58 13.14
C PRO A 222 -15.55 6.80 12.79
N SER A 223 -15.97 6.92 11.54
CA SER A 223 -17.12 6.15 11.11
C SER A 223 -16.74 4.68 11.19
N MET A 224 -17.71 3.81 11.45
CA MET A 224 -17.53 2.35 11.33
C MET A 224 -16.87 1.96 9.99
N ASN A 225 -16.95 2.83 8.97
CA ASN A 225 -16.29 2.65 7.69
C ASN A 225 -14.76 2.77 7.77
N VAL A 226 -14.22 3.69 8.58
CA VAL A 226 -12.77 3.84 8.78
C VAL A 226 -12.22 2.58 9.44
N SER A 227 -12.87 2.07 10.49
CA SER A 227 -12.41 0.85 11.16
C SER A 227 -12.51 -0.37 10.25
N LYS A 228 -13.58 -0.49 9.45
CA LYS A 228 -13.72 -1.54 8.42
C LYS A 228 -12.60 -1.45 7.37
N ALA A 229 -12.26 -0.25 6.90
CA ALA A 229 -11.19 -0.05 5.92
C ALA A 229 -9.81 -0.43 6.49
N TRP A 230 -9.53 -0.07 7.75
CA TRP A 230 -8.31 -0.48 8.44
C TRP A 230 -8.28 -1.98 8.73
N GLU A 231 -9.40 -2.60 9.11
CA GLU A 231 -9.50 -4.07 9.24
C GLU A 231 -9.14 -4.75 7.92
N LEU A 232 -9.72 -4.29 6.81
CA LEU A 232 -9.45 -4.78 5.47
C LEU A 232 -7.98 -4.61 5.08
N LEU A 233 -7.40 -3.44 5.32
CA LEU A 233 -5.98 -3.18 5.05
C LEU A 233 -5.09 -4.14 5.85
N TYR A 234 -5.33 -4.28 7.15
CA TYR A 234 -4.56 -5.18 8.01
C TYR A 234 -4.74 -6.66 7.67
N ARG A 235 -5.94 -7.04 7.26
CA ARG A 235 -6.27 -8.41 6.88
C ARG A 235 -5.65 -8.78 5.54
N CYS A 236 -5.75 -7.90 4.55
CA CYS A 236 -5.21 -8.12 3.21
C CYS A 236 -3.69 -7.94 3.17
N PHE A 237 -3.13 -7.10 4.06
CA PHE A 237 -1.70 -6.84 4.17
C PHE A 237 -1.20 -7.03 5.62
N PRO A 238 -1.05 -8.29 6.08
CA PRO A 238 -0.69 -8.59 7.47
C PRO A 238 0.65 -7.99 7.91
N THR A 239 1.58 -7.74 6.98
CA THR A 239 2.87 -7.10 7.31
C THR A 239 2.65 -5.67 7.82
N ILE A 240 1.70 -4.90 7.24
CA ILE A 240 1.36 -3.54 7.70
C ILE A 240 0.88 -3.59 9.15
N ARG A 241 0.01 -4.56 9.46
CA ARG A 241 -0.45 -4.80 10.84
C ARG A 241 0.69 -5.16 11.79
N ARG A 242 1.58 -6.07 11.39
CA ARG A 242 2.71 -6.54 12.21
C ARG A 242 3.72 -5.43 12.50
N ALA A 243 3.93 -4.53 11.55
CA ALA A 243 4.77 -3.35 11.71
C ALA A 243 4.14 -2.28 12.62
N GLY A 244 2.91 -2.50 13.11
CA GLY A 244 2.26 -1.57 14.04
C GLY A 244 1.82 -0.25 13.41
N VAL A 245 1.79 -0.17 12.07
CA VAL A 245 1.35 1.04 11.36
C VAL A 245 -0.07 1.36 11.75
N SER A 246 -0.29 2.60 12.15
CA SER A 246 -1.57 3.12 12.62
C SER A 246 -1.95 4.40 11.89
N ILE A 247 -3.11 4.96 12.25
CA ILE A 247 -3.59 6.25 11.74
C ILE A 247 -2.59 7.38 12.02
N GLU A 248 -1.90 7.36 13.15
CA GLU A 248 -0.93 8.40 13.54
C GLU A 248 0.27 8.45 12.59
N ASP A 249 0.58 7.33 11.95
CA ASP A 249 1.75 7.16 11.10
C ASP A 249 1.49 7.56 9.64
N ILE A 250 0.26 7.95 9.28
CA ILE A 250 -0.08 8.30 7.88
C ILE A 250 0.75 9.48 7.35
N ASN A 251 1.13 10.42 8.21
CA ASN A 251 2.01 11.53 7.85
C ASN A 251 3.50 11.25 8.10
N ASP A 252 3.88 10.01 8.46
CA ASP A 252 5.29 9.65 8.58
C ASP A 252 5.96 9.66 7.19
N PRO A 253 7.18 10.20 7.04
CA PRO A 253 7.90 10.22 5.76
C PRO A 253 8.10 8.84 5.12
N SER A 254 8.06 7.74 5.88
CA SER A 254 8.08 6.38 5.32
C SER A 254 6.84 6.05 4.49
N ASN A 255 5.71 6.74 4.72
CA ASN A 255 4.52 6.70 3.87
C ASN A 255 4.56 7.75 2.75
N GLY A 256 5.68 8.47 2.58
CA GLY A 256 5.82 9.57 1.64
C GLY A 256 6.86 9.32 0.55
N ILE A 257 6.55 9.73 -0.67
CA ILE A 257 7.43 9.64 -1.83
C ILE A 257 7.37 10.92 -2.66
N MET A 258 8.52 11.50 -3.02
CA MET A 258 8.56 12.73 -3.82
C MET A 258 8.44 12.43 -5.31
N LEU A 259 7.35 12.88 -5.93
CA LEU A 259 7.05 12.63 -7.33
C LEU A 259 6.83 13.94 -8.09
N ARG A 260 7.16 13.96 -9.37
CA ARG A 260 6.71 15.00 -10.30
C ARG A 260 5.18 14.97 -10.35
N SER A 261 4.51 16.12 -10.43
CA SER A 261 3.04 16.18 -10.40
C SER A 261 2.35 15.21 -11.38
N SER A 262 2.87 15.07 -12.61
CA SER A 262 2.33 14.12 -13.59
C SER A 262 2.47 12.66 -13.16
N ILE A 263 3.62 12.28 -12.60
CA ILE A 263 3.87 10.93 -12.09
C ILE A 263 3.06 10.68 -10.82
N HIS A 264 2.91 11.68 -9.95
CA HIS A 264 2.04 11.60 -8.78
C HIS A 264 0.59 11.33 -9.18
N CYS A 265 0.08 12.01 -10.22
CA CYS A 265 -1.26 11.78 -10.74
C CYS A 265 -1.44 10.31 -11.17
N GLU A 266 -0.51 9.77 -11.95
CA GLU A 266 -0.60 8.37 -12.42
C GLU A 266 -0.37 7.34 -11.30
N PHE A 267 0.46 7.68 -10.30
CA PHE A 267 0.69 6.87 -9.10
C PHE A 267 -0.58 6.77 -8.25
N GLY A 268 -1.29 7.89 -8.02
CA GLY A 268 -2.58 7.91 -7.33
C GLY A 268 -3.70 7.19 -8.09
N LYS A 269 -3.58 7.12 -9.43
CA LYS A 269 -4.50 6.33 -10.28
C LYS A 269 -4.15 4.85 -10.36
N PHE A 270 -3.02 4.42 -9.78
CA PHE A 270 -2.49 3.05 -9.85
C PHE A 270 -2.14 2.61 -11.28
N ARG A 271 -1.67 3.55 -12.11
CA ARG A 271 -1.19 3.28 -13.48
C ARG A 271 0.33 3.09 -13.54
N CYS A 272 1.00 3.24 -12.41
CA CYS A 272 2.38 2.83 -12.20
C CYS A 272 2.57 2.35 -10.75
N ALA A 273 3.62 1.56 -10.51
CA ALA A 273 3.96 1.04 -9.19
C ALA A 273 5.48 0.77 -9.06
N PHE A 274 5.95 0.64 -7.82
CA PHE A 274 7.32 0.24 -7.52
C PHE A 274 7.37 -1.23 -7.14
N VAL A 275 7.99 -2.05 -7.98
CA VAL A 275 8.13 -3.50 -7.75
C VAL A 275 9.48 -3.76 -7.09
N ALA A 276 9.46 -4.40 -5.92
CA ALA A 276 10.69 -4.72 -5.20
C ALA A 276 11.62 -5.61 -6.05
N THR A 277 12.91 -5.32 -5.98
CA THR A 277 13.96 -6.21 -6.50
C THR A 277 14.56 -7.03 -5.36
N GLU A 278 15.53 -7.90 -5.66
CA GLU A 278 16.31 -8.61 -4.65
C GLU A 278 17.17 -7.68 -3.79
N THR A 279 17.45 -6.46 -4.28
CA THR A 279 18.26 -5.48 -3.56
C THR A 279 17.36 -4.51 -2.77
N PRO A 280 17.58 -4.34 -1.46
CA PRO A 280 16.83 -3.38 -0.66
C PRO A 280 16.85 -1.98 -1.24
N HIS A 281 15.70 -1.30 -1.18
CA HIS A 281 15.53 0.08 -1.66
C HIS A 281 15.77 0.30 -3.17
N ILE A 282 15.88 -0.77 -3.95
CA ILE A 282 15.92 -0.74 -5.41
C ILE A 282 14.64 -1.38 -5.96
N TYR A 283 13.99 -0.66 -6.86
CA TYR A 283 12.70 -1.04 -7.41
C TYR A 283 12.71 -0.97 -8.94
N THR A 284 11.96 -1.86 -9.56
CA THR A 284 11.54 -1.68 -10.96
C THR A 284 10.31 -0.77 -10.98
N PHE A 285 10.37 0.31 -11.75
CA PHE A 285 9.23 1.19 -11.99
C PHE A 285 8.35 0.58 -13.06
N LYS A 286 7.26 -0.08 -12.63
CA LYS A 286 6.31 -0.73 -13.51
C LYS A 286 5.23 0.26 -13.94
N THR A 287 4.91 0.29 -15.23
CA THR A 287 3.75 1.01 -15.78
C THR A 287 2.68 0.02 -16.25
N PHE A 288 1.43 0.45 -16.25
CA PHE A 288 0.29 -0.32 -16.74
C PHE A 288 -0.26 0.27 -18.05
N SER A 289 -1.20 -0.41 -18.70
CA SER A 289 -1.69 -0.07 -20.05
C SER A 289 -2.21 1.35 -20.21
N LEU A 290 -2.79 1.93 -19.16
CA LEU A 290 -3.33 3.30 -19.15
C LEU A 290 -2.30 4.36 -18.74
N PHE A 291 -1.03 3.99 -18.57
CA PHE A 291 0.03 4.96 -18.31
C PHE A 291 0.29 5.83 -19.56
N PRO A 292 0.30 7.17 -19.47
CA PRO A 292 0.43 8.04 -20.64
C PRO A 292 1.76 7.88 -21.38
N SER A 293 1.69 7.71 -22.70
CA SER A 293 2.86 7.44 -23.57
C SER A 293 3.88 8.58 -23.58
N ASP A 294 3.43 9.83 -23.46
CA ASP A 294 4.27 11.02 -23.43
C ASP A 294 5.15 11.09 -22.17
N GLN A 295 4.70 10.46 -21.07
CA GLN A 295 5.46 10.43 -19.82
C GLN A 295 6.63 9.45 -19.85
N HIS A 296 6.65 8.47 -20.77
CA HIS A 296 7.75 7.51 -20.89
C HIS A 296 9.11 8.16 -21.16
N ALA A 297 9.12 9.32 -21.84
CA ALA A 297 10.34 10.07 -22.13
C ALA A 297 11.07 10.57 -20.87
N PHE A 298 10.38 10.62 -19.72
CA PHE A 298 10.93 11.08 -18.45
C PHE A 298 11.29 9.95 -17.48
N LEU A 299 10.99 8.69 -17.85
CA LEU A 299 11.26 7.54 -16.99
C LEU A 299 12.74 7.10 -17.09
N PRO A 300 13.27 6.44 -16.04
CA PRO A 300 14.58 5.79 -16.12
C PRO A 300 14.63 4.82 -17.30
N THR A 301 15.70 4.87 -18.11
CA THR A 301 15.84 4.05 -19.32
C THR A 301 15.95 2.56 -19.00
N ASP A 302 16.55 2.22 -17.85
CA ASP A 302 16.64 0.86 -17.32
C ASP A 302 15.38 0.45 -16.52
N GLY A 303 14.44 1.37 -16.31
CA GLY A 303 13.27 1.18 -15.47
C GLY A 303 13.59 1.04 -13.98
N ILE A 304 14.80 1.34 -13.53
CA ILE A 304 15.23 1.15 -12.15
C ILE A 304 15.14 2.45 -11.36
N VAL A 305 14.60 2.36 -10.15
CA VAL A 305 14.54 3.46 -9.18
C VAL A 305 15.21 3.03 -7.88
N THR A 306 16.31 3.70 -7.55
CA THR A 306 16.98 3.60 -6.26
C THR A 306 16.49 4.68 -5.31
N MET A 307 15.91 4.26 -4.19
CA MET A 307 15.55 5.13 -3.08
C MET A 307 16.79 5.32 -2.20
N GLN A 308 17.21 6.57 -2.03
CA GLN A 308 18.39 6.92 -1.24
C GLN A 308 18.13 8.21 -0.48
N GLN A 309 18.58 8.25 0.78
CA GLN A 309 18.55 9.47 1.58
C GLN A 309 19.60 10.45 1.04
N ALA A 310 19.23 11.73 0.95
CA ALA A 310 20.18 12.80 0.74
C ALA A 310 21.17 12.87 1.91
N ILE A 311 22.34 13.45 1.65
CA ILE A 311 23.29 13.84 2.71
C ILE A 311 22.56 14.74 3.73
N ASP A 312 22.80 14.52 5.02
CA ASP A 312 22.18 15.25 6.14
C ASP A 312 20.65 15.06 6.24
N SER A 313 20.16 13.88 5.84
CA SER A 313 18.75 13.50 5.97
C SER A 313 18.54 12.09 6.54
N GLU A 314 19.55 11.57 7.24
CA GLU A 314 19.55 10.25 7.87
C GLU A 314 18.44 10.11 8.91
N ASP A 315 17.93 11.23 9.44
CA ASP A 315 16.79 11.31 10.37
C ASP A 315 15.42 11.12 9.69
N VAL A 316 15.36 11.12 8.34
CA VAL A 316 14.11 10.98 7.58
C VAL A 316 14.03 9.60 6.93
N ASN A 317 13.09 8.77 7.41
CA ASN A 317 12.88 7.42 6.89
C ASN A 317 12.65 7.40 5.36
N LEU A 318 13.25 6.41 4.71
CA LEU A 318 12.97 6.06 3.31
C LEU A 318 11.52 5.58 3.14
N PRO A 319 10.96 5.65 1.91
CA PRO A 319 9.68 5.01 1.61
C PRO A 319 9.68 3.55 2.05
N SER A 320 8.69 3.16 2.85
CA SER A 320 8.57 1.82 3.41
C SER A 320 8.38 0.80 2.28
N PRO A 321 9.24 -0.23 2.18
CA PRO A 321 9.08 -1.30 1.18
C PRO A 321 7.71 -1.99 1.26
N MET A 322 7.15 -2.06 2.47
CA MET A 322 5.85 -2.69 2.72
C MET A 322 4.68 -1.83 2.25
N PHE A 323 4.77 -0.51 2.32
CA PHE A 323 3.75 0.36 1.72
C PHE A 323 3.84 0.33 0.19
N LEU A 324 5.06 0.29 -0.35
CA LEU A 324 5.27 0.16 -1.80
C LEU A 324 4.75 -1.18 -2.33
N ASP A 325 5.01 -2.30 -1.64
CA ASP A 325 4.41 -3.60 -2.00
C ASP A 325 2.88 -3.55 -1.89
N CYS A 326 2.32 -2.96 -0.83
CA CYS A 326 0.87 -2.79 -0.73
C CYS A 326 0.27 -2.03 -1.93
N HIS A 327 0.85 -0.88 -2.28
CA HIS A 327 0.44 -0.10 -3.45
C HIS A 327 0.57 -0.90 -4.74
N HIS A 328 1.71 -1.57 -4.97
CA HIS A 328 1.95 -2.42 -6.14
C HIS A 328 0.90 -3.51 -6.28
N ARG A 329 0.62 -4.26 -5.20
CA ARG A 329 -0.33 -5.37 -5.18
C ARG A 329 -1.74 -4.88 -5.50
N ILE A 330 -2.15 -3.74 -4.94
CA ILE A 330 -3.42 -3.11 -5.28
C ILE A 330 -3.44 -2.65 -6.74
N ALA A 331 -2.33 -2.11 -7.27
CA ALA A 331 -2.24 -1.75 -8.68
C ALA A 331 -2.46 -2.97 -9.59
N GLU A 332 -1.85 -4.12 -9.27
CA GLU A 332 -2.08 -5.36 -10.02
C GLU A 332 -3.55 -5.79 -9.98
N VAL A 333 -4.20 -5.74 -8.81
CA VAL A 333 -5.62 -6.08 -8.67
C VAL A 333 -6.50 -5.16 -9.50
N LEU A 334 -6.29 -3.85 -9.38
CA LEU A 334 -7.09 -2.83 -10.10
C LEU A 334 -6.97 -2.96 -11.61
N ASN A 335 -5.77 -3.19 -12.12
CA ASN A 335 -5.52 -3.30 -13.56
C ASN A 335 -5.95 -4.67 -14.11
N ALA A 336 -5.70 -5.76 -13.38
CA ALA A 336 -6.08 -7.10 -13.86
C ALA A 336 -7.60 -7.33 -13.87
N SER A 337 -8.33 -6.66 -12.97
CA SER A 337 -9.80 -6.81 -12.85
C SER A 337 -10.60 -5.80 -13.68
N GLY A 338 -9.99 -4.69 -14.11
CA GLY A 338 -10.69 -3.55 -14.69
C GLY A 338 -11.46 -2.70 -13.66
N MET A 339 -11.43 -3.02 -12.37
CA MET A 339 -12.08 -2.20 -11.34
C MET A 339 -11.42 -0.85 -11.14
N GLY A 340 -10.15 -0.68 -11.56
CA GLY A 340 -9.49 0.62 -11.58
C GLY A 340 -10.26 1.67 -12.38
N GLU A 341 -10.76 1.31 -13.55
CA GLU A 341 -11.53 2.19 -14.44
C GLU A 341 -12.96 2.40 -13.93
N VAL A 342 -13.60 1.34 -13.41
CA VAL A 342 -14.95 1.45 -12.80
C VAL A 342 -14.93 2.45 -11.65
N ILE A 343 -13.96 2.34 -10.73
CA ILE A 343 -13.83 3.28 -9.62
C ILE A 343 -13.52 4.70 -10.10
N GLU A 344 -12.63 4.85 -11.10
CA GLU A 344 -12.28 6.17 -11.64
C GLU A 344 -13.50 6.85 -12.30
N ASN A 345 -14.34 6.10 -13.02
CA ASN A 345 -15.58 6.60 -13.59
C ASN A 345 -16.57 7.02 -12.49
N LEU A 346 -16.75 6.22 -11.44
CA LEU A 346 -17.62 6.56 -10.30
C LEU A 346 -17.17 7.85 -9.58
N ILE A 347 -15.85 8.02 -9.38
CA ILE A 347 -15.30 9.25 -8.79
C ILE A 347 -15.57 10.45 -9.69
N ARG A 348 -15.30 10.33 -11.00
CA ARG A 348 -15.48 11.41 -11.97
C ARG A 348 -16.94 11.81 -12.11
N GLU A 349 -17.86 10.86 -12.22
CA GLU A 349 -19.30 11.12 -12.28
C GLU A 349 -19.78 11.93 -11.06
N TRP A 350 -19.27 11.60 -9.88
CA TRP A 350 -19.62 12.33 -8.66
C TRP A 350 -19.05 13.76 -8.64
N GLU A 351 -17.83 13.95 -9.13
CA GLU A 351 -17.22 15.28 -9.28
C GLU A 351 -17.97 16.12 -10.31
N ASP A 352 -18.35 15.53 -11.45
CA ASP A 352 -19.12 16.20 -12.50
C ASP A 352 -20.49 16.65 -11.98
N ILE A 353 -21.21 15.80 -11.23
CA ILE A 353 -22.50 16.18 -10.61
C ILE A 353 -22.32 17.38 -9.68
N LYS A 354 -21.28 17.38 -8.83
CA LYS A 354 -21.02 18.52 -7.92
C LYS A 354 -20.72 19.82 -8.65
N ILE A 355 -20.02 19.76 -9.78
CA ILE A 355 -19.58 20.96 -10.51
C ILE A 355 -20.72 21.49 -11.38
N TYR A 356 -21.41 20.62 -12.11
CA TYR A 356 -22.33 21.01 -13.18
C TYR A 356 -23.81 21.05 -12.75
N GLU A 357 -24.23 20.31 -11.72
CA GLU A 357 -25.61 20.33 -11.21
C GLU A 357 -25.74 21.27 -9.99
N SER A 358 -25.60 22.57 -10.26
CA SER A 358 -25.87 23.68 -9.32
C SER A 358 -25.09 23.63 -7.99
N HIS A 359 -23.80 23.28 -8.05
CA HIS A 359 -22.94 23.21 -6.85
C HIS A 359 -23.45 22.22 -5.79
N GLY A 360 -24.11 21.13 -6.19
CA GLY A 360 -24.70 20.15 -5.28
C GLY A 360 -26.02 20.59 -4.66
N SER A 361 -26.70 21.56 -5.28
CA SER A 361 -28.10 21.90 -4.97
C SER A 361 -29.04 21.21 -5.95
N LEU A 362 -30.32 21.10 -5.60
CA LEU A 362 -31.34 20.71 -6.56
C LEU A 362 -31.71 21.91 -7.41
N ASP A 363 -31.93 21.69 -8.70
CA ASP A 363 -32.42 22.71 -9.62
C ASP A 363 -33.75 23.28 -9.06
N PRO A 364 -33.87 24.60 -8.85
CA PRO A 364 -35.07 25.21 -8.27
C PRO A 364 -36.35 24.97 -9.09
N LEU A 365 -36.21 24.59 -10.36
CA LEU A 365 -37.29 24.25 -11.28
C LEU A 365 -37.60 22.74 -11.30
N GLY A 366 -36.98 21.95 -10.41
CA GLY A 366 -37.25 20.52 -10.25
C GLY A 366 -36.72 19.64 -11.39
N ARG A 367 -35.72 20.11 -12.13
CA ARG A 367 -35.16 19.40 -13.30
C ARG A 367 -33.99 18.47 -12.98
N SER A 368 -33.50 18.49 -11.74
CA SER A 368 -32.42 17.60 -11.31
C SER A 368 -32.87 16.14 -11.38
N ASP A 369 -31.98 15.30 -11.92
CA ASP A 369 -32.15 13.86 -11.87
C ASP A 369 -31.75 13.35 -10.47
N VAL A 370 -32.69 13.45 -9.53
CA VAL A 370 -32.46 13.06 -8.13
C VAL A 370 -32.06 11.59 -8.02
N SER A 371 -32.60 10.72 -8.89
CA SER A 371 -32.25 9.30 -8.93
C SER A 371 -30.76 9.13 -9.24
N ARG A 372 -30.29 9.76 -10.32
CA ARG A 372 -28.87 9.74 -10.70
C ARG A 372 -27.98 10.34 -9.61
N ILE A 373 -28.36 11.46 -9.01
CA ILE A 373 -27.62 12.07 -7.90
C ILE A 373 -27.48 11.09 -6.74
N LEU A 374 -28.56 10.44 -6.33
CA LEU A 374 -28.53 9.49 -5.21
C LEU A 374 -27.76 8.21 -5.56
N GLU A 375 -27.94 7.67 -6.76
CA GLU A 375 -27.22 6.49 -7.25
C GLU A 375 -25.71 6.74 -7.31
N THR A 376 -25.28 7.93 -7.74
CA THR A 376 -23.86 8.29 -7.78
C THR A 376 -23.34 8.72 -6.41
N ALA A 377 -24.07 9.51 -5.62
CA ALA A 377 -23.62 9.94 -4.29
C ALA A 377 -23.49 8.79 -3.30
N LEU A 378 -24.40 7.81 -3.41
CA LEU A 378 -24.52 6.67 -2.51
C LEU A 378 -24.17 5.37 -3.22
N TRP A 379 -23.39 5.40 -4.31
CA TRP A 379 -23.08 4.20 -5.10
C TRP A 379 -22.54 3.05 -4.22
N GLN A 380 -21.77 3.38 -3.18
CA GLN A 380 -21.22 2.43 -2.19
C GLN A 380 -22.27 1.71 -1.34
N ARG A 381 -23.50 2.24 -1.30
CA ARG A 381 -24.67 1.68 -0.61
C ARG A 381 -25.72 1.12 -1.57
N VAL A 382 -25.74 1.59 -2.81
CA VAL A 382 -26.76 1.27 -3.83
C VAL A 382 -26.31 0.15 -4.77
N CYS A 383 -25.00 -0.04 -4.97
CA CYS A 383 -24.47 -1.08 -5.86
C CYS A 383 -24.35 -2.48 -5.21
N GLY A 384 -24.64 -2.60 -3.90
CA GLY A 384 -24.38 -3.79 -3.10
C GLY A 384 -25.59 -4.67 -2.84
#